data_AF-A0A657AUI6-F1
#
_entry.id   AF-A0A657AUI6-F1
#
_cell.length_a   1.000
_cell.length_b   1.000
_cell.length_c   1.000
_cell.angle_alpha   90.00
_cell.angle_beta   90.00
_cell.angle_gamma   90.00
#
_symmetry.space_group_name_H-M   'P 1'
#
loop_
_entity.id
_entity.type
_entity.pdbx_description
1 polymer ?
#
loop_
_entity_poly.entity_id
_entity_poly.type
_entity_poly.pdbx_seq_one_letter_code
_entity_poly.pdbx_strand_id
1 'polypeptide(L)'
;MKVEIVRDTGTGYFGTTTARTNVPQGKKLELTMQNLCSTLGIKKIYWTISSREAKYYRPDGPYTYQSASNTILELSEKVAEKYANKKA
;
A
#
# COMPACT_ATOMS: atom_id res chain seq x y z
N MET A 1 -2.45 10.81 -17.85
CA MET A 1 -3.65 9.96 -18.03
C MET A 1 -4.36 9.91 -16.69
N LYS A 2 -5.63 10.34 -16.62
CA LYS A 2 -6.44 10.29 -15.40
C LYS A 2 -7.25 9.00 -15.43
N VAL A 3 -7.18 8.19 -14.38
CA VAL A 3 -7.97 6.96 -14.23
C VAL A 3 -9.19 7.28 -13.38
N GLU A 4 -10.37 6.84 -13.79
CA GLU A 4 -11.62 7.02 -13.04
C GLU A 4 -12.14 5.65 -12.57
N ILE A 5 -12.59 5.59 -11.32
CA ILE A 5 -13.26 4.40 -10.77
C ILE A 5 -14.75 4.58 -11.05
N VAL A 6 -15.31 3.70 -11.88
CA VAL A 6 -16.74 3.72 -12.25
C VAL A 6 -17.44 2.47 -11.74
N ARG A 7 -18.72 2.60 -11.37
CA ARG A 7 -19.55 1.48 -10.95
C ARG A 7 -19.94 0.65 -12.17
N ASP A 8 -19.66 -0.65 -12.14
CA ASP A 8 -20.19 -1.60 -13.13
C ASP A 8 -21.68 -1.89 -12.83
N THR A 9 -22.53 -1.79 -13.86
CA THR A 9 -23.97 -2.07 -13.81
C THR A 9 -24.35 -3.33 -14.59
N GLY A 10 -23.39 -4.06 -15.16
CA GLY A 10 -23.62 -5.30 -15.89
C GLY A 10 -23.94 -6.50 -14.98
N THR A 11 -24.50 -7.57 -15.56
CA THR A 11 -24.64 -8.88 -14.92
C THR A 11 -23.33 -9.67 -15.03
N GLY A 12 -22.30 -9.19 -14.34
CA GLY A 12 -21.00 -9.86 -14.25
C GLY A 12 -21.02 -11.04 -13.28
N TYR A 13 -20.12 -12.00 -13.47
CA TYR A 13 -19.88 -13.06 -12.50
C TYR A 13 -18.99 -12.54 -11.37
N PHE A 14 -19.48 -12.59 -10.13
CA PHE A 14 -18.65 -12.35 -8.95
C PHE A 14 -17.82 -13.61 -8.66
N GLY A 15 -16.58 -13.61 -9.11
CA GLY A 15 -15.59 -14.61 -8.72
C GLY A 15 -14.87 -14.17 -7.46
N THR A 16 -14.98 -14.93 -6.37
CA THR A 16 -14.05 -14.78 -5.25
C THR A 16 -12.73 -15.44 -5.64
N THR A 17 -11.72 -14.63 -5.97
CA THR A 17 -10.38 -15.19 -6.19
C THR A 17 -9.86 -15.70 -4.84
N THR A 18 -9.58 -17.00 -4.74
CA THR A 18 -9.01 -17.62 -3.53
C THR A 18 -7.49 -17.42 -3.43
N ALA A 19 -6.90 -16.66 -4.35
CA ALA A 19 -5.48 -16.38 -4.31
C ALA A 19 -5.11 -15.69 -2.98
N ARG A 20 -4.22 -16.33 -2.21
CA ARG A 20 -3.71 -15.84 -0.91
C ARG A 20 -4.81 -15.64 0.16
N THR A 21 -5.91 -16.37 0.12
CA THR A 21 -6.93 -16.34 1.20
C THR A 21 -6.38 -16.80 2.55
N ASN A 22 -5.37 -17.66 2.55
CA ASN A 22 -4.68 -18.12 3.77
C ASN A 22 -3.81 -17.05 4.45
N VAL A 23 -3.66 -15.86 3.84
CA VAL A 23 -2.87 -14.76 4.42
C VAL A 23 -3.81 -13.78 5.13
N PRO A 24 -3.60 -13.51 6.43
CA PRO A 24 -4.38 -12.52 7.16
C PRO A 24 -4.34 -11.14 6.49
N GLN A 25 -5.45 -10.39 6.52
CA GLN A 25 -5.57 -9.10 5.85
C GLN A 25 -4.45 -8.12 6.23
N GLY A 26 -4.11 -8.02 7.52
CA GLY A 26 -3.00 -7.16 7.98
C GLY A 26 -1.66 -7.55 7.35
N LYS A 27 -1.41 -8.85 7.18
CA LYS A 27 -0.17 -9.35 6.55
C LYS A 27 -0.14 -9.04 5.05
N LYS A 28 -1.29 -9.05 4.37
CA LYS A 28 -1.39 -8.62 2.97
C LYS A 28 -0.98 -7.16 2.81
N LEU A 29 -1.46 -6.28 3.70
CA LEU A 29 -1.11 -4.86 3.69
C LEU A 29 0.39 -4.66 3.96
N GLU A 30 0.96 -5.38 4.92
CA GLU A 30 2.41 -5.35 5.19
C GLU A 30 3.24 -5.83 4.01
N LEU A 31 2.83 -6.90 3.33
CA LEU A 31 3.48 -7.38 2.11
C LEU A 31 3.41 -6.34 0.99
N THR A 32 2.27 -5.66 0.82
CA THR A 32 2.14 -4.56 -0.15
C THR A 32 3.13 -3.44 0.16
N MET A 33 3.23 -3.02 1.42
CA MET A 33 4.22 -2.01 1.84
C MET A 33 5.67 -2.46 1.54
N GLN A 34 6.01 -3.71 1.86
CA GLN A 34 7.35 -4.27 1.58
C GLN A 34 7.71 -4.25 0.09
N ASN A 35 6.76 -4.60 -0.79
CA ASN A 35 6.98 -4.59 -2.24
C ASN A 35 7.19 -3.18 -2.78
N LEU A 36 6.40 -2.20 -2.31
CA LEU A 36 6.57 -0.80 -2.71
C LEU A 36 7.91 -0.24 -2.19
N CYS A 37 8.26 -0.50 -0.93
CA CYS A 37 9.54 -0.12 -0.35
C CYS A 37 10.72 -0.73 -1.13
N SER A 38 10.64 -2.01 -1.51
CA SER A 38 11.68 -2.68 -2.31
C SER A 38 11.89 -1.97 -3.66
N THR A 39 10.79 -1.53 -4.30
CA THR A 39 10.84 -0.76 -5.55
C THR A 39 11.49 0.61 -5.35
N LEU A 40 11.27 1.24 -4.19
CA LEU A 40 11.85 2.53 -3.84
C LEU A 40 13.31 2.44 -3.37
N GLY A 41 13.79 1.27 -2.95
CA GLY A 41 15.11 1.06 -2.36
C GLY A 41 15.14 1.21 -0.83
N ILE A 42 13.97 1.23 -0.19
CA ILE A 42 13.78 1.35 1.25
C ILE A 42 13.96 -0.03 1.88
N LYS A 43 14.94 -0.18 2.78
CA LYS A 43 15.32 -1.48 3.36
C LYS A 43 14.55 -1.88 4.62
N LYS A 44 13.96 -0.92 5.32
CA LYS A 44 13.32 -1.14 6.63
C LYS A 44 12.05 -0.33 6.72
N ILE A 45 11.02 -0.89 7.35
CA ILE A 45 9.81 -0.17 7.75
C ILE A 45 9.73 -0.29 9.26
N TYR A 46 9.85 0.82 9.96
CA TYR A 46 9.63 0.87 11.41
C TYR A 46 8.14 0.92 11.69
N TRP A 47 7.70 0.34 12.79
CA TRP A 47 6.32 0.46 13.23
C TRP A 47 6.26 0.67 14.75
N THR A 48 5.18 1.31 15.19
CA THR A 48 4.87 1.51 16.61
C THR A 48 3.37 1.38 16.83
N ILE A 49 2.95 1.30 18.09
CA ILE A 49 1.55 1.25 18.49
C ILE A 49 1.24 2.45 19.39
N SER A 50 0.05 3.03 19.25
CA SER A 50 -0.45 4.00 20.22
C SER A 50 -1.02 3.32 21.46
N SER A 51 -1.34 4.14 22.46
CA SER A 51 -2.10 3.71 23.65
C SER A 51 -3.48 3.13 23.36
N ARG A 52 -4.00 3.29 22.13
CA ARG A 52 -5.27 2.71 21.66
C ARG A 52 -5.06 1.55 20.69
N GLU A 53 -3.89 0.91 20.72
CA GLU A 53 -3.52 -0.23 19.87
C GLU A 53 -3.51 0.04 18.35
N ALA A 54 -3.62 1.31 17.94
CA ALA A 54 -3.50 1.65 16.53
C ALA A 54 -2.04 1.50 16.09
N LYS A 55 -1.81 0.77 15.00
CA LYS A 55 -0.48 0.62 14.39
C LYS A 55 -0.14 1.80 13.50
N TYR A 56 1.09 2.25 13.63
CA TYR A 56 1.68 3.32 12.83
C TYR A 56 2.94 2.81 12.16
N TYR A 57 3.21 3.30 10.95
CA TYR A 57 4.34 2.84 10.13
C TYR A 57 5.20 4.01 9.67
N ARG A 58 6.50 3.78 9.60
CA ARG A 58 7.51 4.74 9.13
C ARG A 58 8.45 4.00 8.15
N PRO A 59 8.14 4.00 6.85
CA PRO A 59 8.94 3.33 5.84
C PRO A 59 10.26 4.08 5.57
N ASP A 60 10.23 5.40 5.42
CA ASP A 60 11.44 6.21 5.23
C ASP A 60 11.15 7.68 5.59
N GLY A 61 12.15 8.38 6.13
CA GLY A 61 12.03 9.78 6.57
C GLY A 61 11.44 9.98 7.97
N PRO A 62 11.12 11.25 8.32
CA PRO A 62 10.73 11.63 9.70
C PRO A 62 9.26 11.32 10.01
N TYR A 63 8.41 11.13 8.99
CA TYR A 63 6.97 11.04 9.16
C TYR A 63 6.50 9.63 9.49
N THR A 64 5.50 9.54 10.35
CA THR A 64 4.88 8.29 10.78
C THR A 64 3.41 8.31 10.36
N TYR A 65 3.00 7.32 9.59
CA TYR A 65 1.67 7.26 8.99
C TYR A 65 0.75 6.38 9.85
N GLN A 66 -0.46 6.88 10.10
CA GLN A 66 -1.50 6.16 10.82
C GLN A 66 -2.11 5.11 9.89
N SER A 67 -2.05 3.83 10.25
CA SER A 67 -2.50 2.67 9.45
C SER A 67 -1.62 2.27 8.26
N ALA A 68 -1.71 1.00 7.88
CA ALA A 68 -1.03 0.46 6.72
C ALA A 68 -1.55 1.05 5.40
N SER A 69 -2.87 1.34 5.30
CA SER A 69 -3.47 1.87 4.06
C SER A 69 -2.93 3.25 3.69
N ASN A 70 -2.79 4.16 4.65
CA ASN A 70 -2.21 5.48 4.40
C ASN A 70 -0.72 5.38 4.01
N THR A 71 0.00 4.45 4.64
CA THR A 71 1.40 4.17 4.29
C THR A 71 1.52 3.64 2.85
N ILE A 72 0.61 2.76 2.43
CA ILE A 72 0.57 2.23 1.06
C ILE A 72 0.29 3.35 0.06
N LEU A 73 -0.65 4.26 0.35
CA LEU A 73 -0.96 5.36 -0.55
C LEU A 73 0.26 6.25 -0.79
N GLU A 74 0.92 6.71 0.29
CA GLU A 74 2.16 7.49 0.20
C GLU A 74 3.25 6.77 -0.60
N LEU A 75 3.50 5.50 -0.31
CA LEU A 75 4.52 4.72 -1.01
C LEU A 75 4.17 4.55 -2.49
N SER A 76 2.88 4.41 -2.81
CA SER A 76 2.39 4.30 -4.19
C SER A 76 2.60 5.60 -4.95
N GLU A 77 2.35 6.75 -4.33
CA GLU A 77 2.60 8.09 -4.90
C GLU A 77 4.09 8.29 -5.17
N LYS A 78 4.96 7.98 -4.21
CA LYS A 78 6.43 8.03 -4.40
C LYS A 78 6.92 7.13 -5.52
N VAL A 79 6.33 5.93 -5.66
CA VAL A 79 6.63 5.05 -6.80
C VAL A 79 6.20 5.72 -8.10
N ALA A 80 4.99 6.26 -8.18
CA ALA A 80 4.51 6.95 -9.37
C ALA A 80 5.42 8.12 -9.77
N GLU A 81 5.83 8.96 -8.81
CA GLU A 81 6.78 10.06 -9.03
C GLU A 81 8.13 9.59 -9.55
N LYS A 82 8.71 8.55 -8.92
CA LYS A 82 10.00 7.96 -9.34
C LYS A 82 9.99 7.52 -10.80
N TYR A 83 8.87 6.97 -11.28
CA TYR A 83 8.74 6.50 -12.65
C TYR A 83 8.21 7.55 -13.63
N ALA A 84 7.49 8.56 -13.16
CA ALA A 84 7.15 9.73 -13.97
C ALA A 84 8.40 10.54 -14.33
N ASN A 85 9.28 10.79 -13.36
CA ASN A 85 10.51 11.57 -13.54
C ASN A 85 11.60 10.82 -14.32
N LYS A 86 11.57 9.49 -14.36
CA LYS A 86 12.50 8.68 -15.18
C LYS A 86 12.19 8.70 -16.69
N LYS A 87 11.04 9.25 -17.10
CA LYS A 87 10.64 9.39 -18.50
C LYS A 87 10.92 10.78 -19.09
N ALA A 88 11.56 11.67 -18.32
CA ALA A 88 12.00 12.99 -18.75
C ALA A 88 13.49 12.97 -19.13
#